data_AF-A0A970UAK3-F1
#
_entry.id   AF-A0A970UAK3-F1
#
_cell.length_a   1.000
_cell.length_b   1.000
_cell.length_c   1.000
_cell.angle_alpha   90.00
_cell.angle_beta   90.00
_cell.angle_gamma   90.00
#
_symmetry.space_group_name_H-M   'P 1'
#
loop_
_entity.id
_entity.type
_entity.pdbx_description
1 polymer ?
#
loop_
_entity_poly.entity_id
_entity_poly.type
_entity_poly.pdbx_seq_one_letter_code
_entity_poly.pdbx_strand_id
1 'polypeptide(L)'
;SKHFHVFMSIPNVFLSRLQPLGKLDNMENVTREIKLMLDPQAATPATASEETMERFGVKDIQDITWKNYLDSLSCTECGRCTSVCPANITGKLLSPRKIIMDTRARMKEIGPLLVQKGKEYDDGRALVRSYITEEELWACTTCNACAQECPININHPTLIVDMRRYLFMEESAAPGELNSMFTNIENNGAPWQYPPEDRLKWATEVNLEVPLMAELQASGRKPEYLVWIGSSGAFDDRYKKVSREFVKILNHLGIDYGVLGIEETDTADSARRAGNEMLYQMQTLQIIETFKMYEVEKIITCCPHDYNTFKNEYPDFGGNYQVWHHSQFLQKLIAEGKLKPGSDKFAGKRITFHDPCYLGRGNGEYEAPRSVIEAVAGQPVEMKRNRSFALCCGAGGGQMFKEAEKGNKEVFIERIEDVIEIQADIVATACPFCMVMMTDGIKYKNKEESMQNLDIAEMVSQSLGL
;
A
#
# COMPACT_ATOMS: atom_id res chain seq x y z
N SER A 1 37.32 -0.63 1.00
CA SER A 1 37.87 -0.84 -0.36
C SER A 1 36.87 -0.38 -1.40
N LYS A 2 37.32 0.33 -2.46
CA LYS A 2 36.49 0.83 -3.57
C LYS A 2 35.71 -0.28 -4.30
N HIS A 3 36.23 -1.52 -4.27
CA HIS A 3 35.66 -2.67 -4.98
C HIS A 3 34.95 -3.67 -4.06
N PHE A 4 34.79 -3.36 -2.77
CA PHE A 4 34.18 -4.30 -1.82
C PHE A 4 32.73 -4.66 -2.19
N HIS A 5 31.99 -3.69 -2.75
CA HIS A 5 30.63 -3.90 -3.25
C HIS A 5 30.56 -4.97 -4.35
N VAL A 6 31.61 -5.13 -5.17
CA VAL A 6 31.67 -6.17 -6.21
C VAL A 6 31.65 -7.55 -5.57
N PHE A 7 32.46 -7.75 -4.54
CA PHE A 7 32.51 -9.02 -3.81
C PHE A 7 31.20 -9.30 -3.06
N MET A 8 30.62 -8.29 -2.43
CA MET A 8 29.36 -8.44 -1.67
C MET A 8 28.11 -8.53 -2.54
N SER A 9 28.17 -8.12 -3.82
CA SER A 9 27.02 -8.16 -4.73
C SER A 9 26.51 -9.57 -4.98
N ILE A 10 27.41 -10.56 -5.13
CA ILE A 10 27.03 -11.96 -5.40
C ILE A 10 26.27 -12.55 -4.20
N PRO A 11 26.79 -12.50 -2.95
CA PRO A 11 26.01 -12.89 -1.78
C PRO A 11 24.69 -12.14 -1.63
N ASN A 12 24.64 -10.83 -1.95
CA ASN A 12 23.40 -10.07 -1.81
C ASN A 12 22.31 -10.52 -2.79
N VAL A 13 22.70 -10.78 -4.05
CA VAL A 13 21.78 -11.33 -5.05
C VAL A 13 21.32 -12.74 -4.66
N PHE A 14 22.23 -13.56 -4.14
CA PHE A 14 21.89 -14.90 -3.66
C PHE A 14 20.92 -14.88 -2.46
N LEU A 15 21.11 -13.94 -1.54
CA LEU A 15 20.27 -13.75 -0.35
C LEU A 15 19.15 -12.72 -0.57
N SER A 16 18.75 -12.52 -1.83
CA SER A 16 17.68 -11.60 -2.19
C SER A 16 16.34 -12.10 -1.70
N ARG A 17 15.47 -11.14 -1.37
CA ARG A 17 14.09 -11.42 -1.01
C ARG A 17 13.34 -12.01 -2.21
N LEU A 18 12.64 -13.13 -1.98
CA LEU A 18 11.77 -13.77 -2.98
C LEU A 18 10.29 -13.41 -2.79
N GLN A 19 9.94 -12.82 -1.65
CA GLN A 19 8.59 -12.34 -1.37
C GLN A 19 8.25 -11.09 -2.20
N PRO A 20 6.95 -10.82 -2.44
CA PRO A 20 6.52 -9.64 -3.17
C PRO A 20 7.02 -8.34 -2.54
N LEU A 21 7.39 -7.34 -3.36
CA LEU A 21 7.94 -6.07 -2.88
C LEU A 21 6.96 -5.28 -1.99
N GLY A 22 5.66 -5.49 -2.18
CA GLY A 22 4.62 -4.83 -1.39
C GLY A 22 4.45 -5.38 0.04
N LYS A 23 5.05 -6.54 0.36
CA LYS A 23 4.94 -7.17 1.68
C LYS A 23 5.88 -6.51 2.68
N LEU A 24 5.40 -6.18 3.88
CA LEU A 24 6.25 -5.88 5.04
C LEU A 24 6.39 -7.10 5.94
N ASP A 25 7.55 -7.23 6.57
CA ASP A 25 7.80 -8.31 7.51
C ASP A 25 7.05 -8.07 8.82
N ASN A 26 6.52 -9.14 9.41
CA ASN A 26 5.83 -9.11 10.69
C ASN A 26 6.81 -8.82 11.85
N MET A 27 6.37 -8.03 12.81
CA MET A 27 7.08 -7.82 14.07
C MET A 27 6.52 -8.79 15.12
N GLU A 28 7.23 -9.89 15.37
CA GLU A 28 6.80 -10.96 16.29
C GLU A 28 6.68 -10.48 17.75
N ASN A 29 7.53 -9.53 18.16
CA ASN A 29 7.44 -8.88 19.47
C ASN A 29 6.09 -8.16 19.64
N VAL A 30 5.62 -7.43 18.63
CA VAL A 30 4.29 -6.79 18.64
C VAL A 30 3.17 -7.84 18.68
N THR A 31 3.29 -8.91 17.89
CA THR A 31 2.29 -10.00 17.90
C THR A 31 2.17 -10.64 19.28
N ARG A 32 3.30 -10.82 19.98
CA ARG A 32 3.35 -11.36 21.34
C ARG A 32 2.62 -10.44 22.31
N GLU A 33 2.89 -9.15 22.26
CA GLU A 33 2.22 -8.16 23.12
C GLU A 33 0.71 -8.11 22.92
N ILE A 34 0.24 -8.08 21.67
CA ILE A 34 -1.21 -8.04 21.39
C ILE A 34 -1.89 -9.31 21.90
N LYS A 35 -1.28 -10.48 21.69
CA LYS A 35 -1.84 -11.74 22.20
C LYS A 35 -1.92 -11.75 23.73
N LEU A 36 -0.92 -11.20 24.42
CA LEU A 36 -0.95 -11.06 25.88
C LEU A 36 -2.03 -10.08 26.35
N MET A 37 -2.32 -9.02 25.58
CA MET A 37 -3.42 -8.09 25.87
C MET A 37 -4.80 -8.71 25.66
N LEU A 38 -4.96 -9.53 24.62
CA LEU A 38 -6.25 -10.17 24.26
C LEU A 38 -6.59 -11.38 25.14
N ASP A 39 -5.59 -12.17 25.53
CA ASP A 39 -5.76 -13.31 26.44
C ASP A 39 -4.58 -13.37 27.44
N PRO A 40 -4.70 -12.70 28.60
CA PRO A 40 -3.68 -12.71 29.64
C PRO A 40 -3.42 -14.11 30.23
N GLN A 41 -4.30 -15.09 30.01
CA GLN A 41 -4.18 -16.46 30.50
C GLN A 41 -3.54 -17.41 29.47
N ALA A 42 -3.49 -17.04 28.18
CA ALA A 42 -2.76 -17.77 27.14
C ALA A 42 -1.22 -17.67 27.28
N ALA A 43 -0.73 -16.88 28.24
CA ALA A 43 0.68 -16.83 28.60
C ALA A 43 1.12 -18.20 29.17
N THR A 44 1.77 -19.02 28.35
CA THR A 44 2.52 -20.16 28.86
C THR A 44 3.66 -19.62 29.73
N PRO A 45 3.90 -20.15 30.94
CA PRO A 45 5.07 -19.81 31.74
C PRO A 45 6.29 -20.53 31.12
N ALA A 46 6.68 -20.13 29.92
CA ALA A 46 7.84 -20.64 29.22
C ALA A 46 8.75 -19.45 28.92
N THR A 47 9.80 -19.35 29.74
CA THR A 47 10.94 -18.44 29.65
C THR A 47 10.57 -16.96 29.63
N ALA A 48 10.28 -16.43 30.82
CA ALA A 48 10.86 -15.14 31.19
C ALA A 48 12.38 -15.32 31.29
N SER A 49 13.05 -15.51 30.15
CA SER A 49 14.39 -14.98 30.01
C SER A 49 14.26 -13.47 30.26
N GLU A 50 15.23 -12.88 30.94
CA GLU A 50 15.48 -11.44 30.91
C GLU A 50 15.84 -11.03 29.46
N GLU A 51 14.93 -11.27 28.51
CA GLU A 51 14.99 -10.74 27.15
C GLU A 51 14.79 -9.24 27.33
N THR A 52 15.91 -8.51 27.21
CA THR A 52 15.94 -7.08 26.98
C THR A 52 14.80 -6.72 26.05
N MET A 53 13.87 -5.86 26.50
CA MET A 53 12.74 -5.38 25.69
C MET A 53 13.26 -4.98 24.31
N GLU A 54 12.93 -5.78 23.30
CA GLU A 54 13.40 -5.53 21.94
C GLU A 54 12.78 -4.22 21.46
N ARG A 55 13.62 -3.29 21.03
CA ARG A 55 13.18 -2.01 20.48
C ARG A 55 12.27 -2.23 19.28
N PHE A 56 11.21 -1.43 19.19
CA PHE A 56 10.39 -1.38 18.00
C PHE A 56 11.10 -0.59 16.89
N GLY A 57 11.44 -1.26 15.80
CA GLY A 57 12.07 -0.62 14.64
C GLY A 57 13.54 -0.26 14.85
N VAL A 58 14.03 0.68 14.03
CA VAL A 58 15.46 1.03 13.93
C VAL A 58 15.72 2.47 14.38
N LYS A 59 16.46 2.65 15.48
CA LYS A 59 17.04 3.94 15.88
C LYS A 59 18.46 4.10 15.32
N ASP A 60 19.27 3.07 15.52
CA ASP A 60 20.69 3.04 15.17
C ASP A 60 21.12 1.64 14.68
N ILE A 61 22.38 1.45 14.33
CA ILE A 61 22.89 0.18 13.76
C ILE A 61 22.81 -1.02 14.69
N GLN A 62 22.69 -0.83 16.00
CA GLN A 62 22.43 -1.96 16.91
C GLN A 62 21.07 -2.62 16.60
N ASP A 63 20.14 -1.88 16.00
CA ASP A 63 18.78 -2.33 15.72
C ASP A 63 18.63 -2.85 14.28
N ILE A 64 19.61 -2.62 13.39
CA ILE A 64 19.50 -3.09 12.00
C ILE A 64 19.78 -4.58 11.89
N THR A 65 19.18 -5.22 10.90
CA THR A 65 19.46 -6.63 10.61
C THR A 65 20.83 -6.79 9.93
N TRP A 66 21.39 -8.00 10.02
CA TRP A 66 22.58 -8.38 9.24
C TRP A 66 22.37 -8.14 7.73
N LYS A 67 21.12 -8.28 7.25
CA LYS A 67 20.76 -8.07 5.85
C LYS A 67 20.83 -6.59 5.46
N ASN A 68 20.38 -5.68 6.32
CA ASN A 68 20.52 -4.24 6.07
C ASN A 68 22.00 -3.84 5.97
N TYR A 69 22.87 -4.45 6.79
CA TYR A 69 24.31 -4.20 6.69
C TYR A 69 24.90 -4.78 5.39
N LEU A 70 24.51 -5.99 5.01
CA LEU A 70 24.91 -6.59 3.73
C LEU A 70 24.47 -5.73 2.52
N ASP A 71 23.24 -5.22 2.54
CA ASP A 71 22.73 -4.28 1.53
C ASP A 71 23.56 -3.00 1.50
N SER A 72 23.90 -2.46 2.68
CA SER A 72 24.76 -1.30 2.77
C SER A 72 26.12 -1.58 2.14
N LEU A 73 26.76 -2.73 2.38
CA LEU A 73 28.06 -3.08 1.82
C LEU A 73 28.04 -3.40 0.32
N SER A 74 26.93 -3.97 -0.17
CA SER A 74 26.77 -4.37 -1.58
C SER A 74 26.36 -3.20 -2.49
N CYS A 75 25.78 -2.12 -1.93
CA CYS A 75 25.37 -0.94 -2.69
C CYS A 75 26.48 -0.45 -3.65
N THR A 76 26.13 -0.38 -4.95
CA THR A 76 27.03 0.01 -6.04
C THR A 76 27.12 1.52 -6.24
N GLU A 77 26.34 2.30 -5.47
CA GLU A 77 26.29 3.76 -5.54
C GLU A 77 25.80 4.33 -6.90
N CYS A 78 25.28 3.47 -7.79
CA CYS A 78 24.86 3.84 -9.15
C CYS A 78 23.75 4.89 -9.24
N GLY A 79 22.95 5.07 -8.18
CA GLY A 79 21.93 6.11 -8.09
C GLY A 79 20.62 5.84 -8.81
N ARG A 80 20.43 4.65 -9.43
CA ARG A 80 19.16 4.27 -10.09
C ARG A 80 17.95 4.40 -9.16
N CYS A 81 18.10 3.93 -7.92
CA CYS A 81 17.05 4.01 -6.91
C CYS A 81 16.68 5.46 -6.55
N THR A 82 17.64 6.39 -6.61
CA THR A 82 17.41 7.82 -6.41
C THR A 82 16.76 8.46 -7.63
N SER A 83 17.22 8.14 -8.85
CA SER A 83 16.69 8.73 -10.08
C SER A 83 15.23 8.38 -10.38
N VAL A 84 14.72 7.27 -9.82
CA VAL A 84 13.31 6.88 -9.96
C VAL A 84 12.46 7.19 -8.72
N CYS A 85 13.06 7.74 -7.66
CA CYS A 85 12.32 8.04 -6.45
C CYS A 85 11.39 9.24 -6.68
N PRO A 86 10.06 9.11 -6.53
CA PRO A 86 9.12 10.20 -6.77
C PRO A 86 9.39 11.41 -5.88
N ALA A 87 9.77 11.17 -4.62
CA ALA A 87 10.15 12.24 -3.69
C ALA A 87 11.41 12.98 -4.17
N ASN A 88 12.45 12.25 -4.59
CA ASN A 88 13.70 12.86 -5.00
C ASN A 88 13.55 13.71 -6.27
N ILE A 89 12.89 13.18 -7.30
CA ILE A 89 12.75 13.88 -8.59
C ILE A 89 11.87 15.13 -8.48
N THR A 90 11.04 15.21 -7.44
CA THR A 90 10.22 16.39 -7.12
C THR A 90 10.89 17.37 -6.16
N GLY A 91 12.17 17.15 -5.83
CA GLY A 91 12.99 18.06 -5.03
C GLY A 91 12.89 17.85 -3.51
N LYS A 92 12.21 16.80 -3.04
CA LYS A 92 12.20 16.42 -1.62
C LYS A 92 13.53 15.76 -1.24
N LEU A 93 13.89 15.81 0.06
CA LEU A 93 15.23 15.39 0.52
C LEU A 93 15.52 13.89 0.36
N LEU A 94 14.48 13.03 0.37
CA LEU A 94 14.66 11.58 0.32
C LEU A 94 15.49 11.14 -0.89
N SER A 95 16.57 10.43 -0.64
CA SER A 95 17.34 9.69 -1.62
C SER A 95 17.55 8.26 -1.12
N PRO A 96 16.91 7.24 -1.73
CA PRO A 96 17.08 5.84 -1.31
C PRO A 96 18.55 5.41 -1.29
N ARG A 97 19.37 5.86 -2.25
CA ARG A 97 20.81 5.60 -2.22
C ARG A 97 21.45 6.17 -0.95
N LYS A 98 21.10 7.41 -0.58
CA LYS A 98 21.66 8.08 0.61
C LYS A 98 21.34 7.29 1.88
N ILE A 99 20.09 6.84 2.06
CA ILE A 99 19.68 5.98 3.20
C ILE A 99 20.66 4.82 3.40
N ILE A 100 20.93 4.05 2.34
CA ILE A 100 21.80 2.88 2.40
C ILE A 100 23.28 3.26 2.64
N MET A 101 23.72 4.37 2.06
CA MET A 101 25.10 4.86 2.21
C MET A 101 25.36 5.44 3.59
N ASP A 102 24.37 6.09 4.19
CA ASP A 102 24.41 6.63 5.54
C ASP A 102 24.41 5.52 6.58
N THR A 103 23.64 4.44 6.37
CA THR A 103 23.74 3.21 7.17
C THR A 103 25.17 2.64 7.12
N ARG A 104 25.78 2.58 5.93
CA ARG A 104 27.17 2.13 5.78
C ARG A 104 28.15 3.06 6.51
N ALA A 105 27.96 4.37 6.41
CA ALA A 105 28.82 5.37 7.03
C ALA A 105 28.77 5.25 8.56
N ARG A 106 27.55 5.27 9.13
CA ARG A 106 27.34 5.13 10.57
C ARG A 106 27.92 3.79 11.07
N MET A 107 27.72 2.68 10.37
CA MET A 107 28.31 1.39 10.76
C MET A 107 29.84 1.42 10.81
N LYS A 108 30.51 2.10 9.87
CA LYS A 108 31.97 2.22 9.87
C LYS A 108 32.49 3.08 11.02
N GLU A 109 31.72 4.08 11.43
CA GLU A 109 32.08 4.97 12.54
C GLU A 109 31.91 4.28 13.90
N ILE A 110 30.72 3.75 14.19
CA ILE A 110 30.43 3.18 15.52
C ILE A 110 30.86 1.72 15.66
N GLY A 111 30.87 0.93 14.58
CA GLY A 111 31.12 -0.52 14.61
C GLY A 111 32.41 -0.91 15.34
N PRO A 112 33.57 -0.29 15.03
CA PRO A 112 34.82 -0.57 15.76
C PRO A 112 34.73 -0.23 17.25
N LEU A 113 33.98 0.82 17.62
CA LEU A 113 33.79 1.24 19.00
C LEU A 113 32.88 0.28 19.76
N LEU A 114 31.83 -0.24 19.14
CA LEU A 114 30.96 -1.28 19.73
C LEU A 114 31.75 -2.56 20.00
N VAL A 115 32.69 -2.94 19.11
CA VAL A 115 33.57 -4.10 19.32
C VAL A 115 34.55 -3.86 20.48
N GLN A 116 35.11 -2.65 20.57
CA GLN A 116 36.11 -2.32 21.59
C GLN A 116 35.49 -2.07 22.98
N LYS A 117 34.34 -1.41 23.04
CA LYS A 117 33.73 -0.86 24.27
C LYS A 117 32.46 -1.59 24.70
N GLY A 118 31.94 -2.50 23.89
CA GLY A 118 30.72 -3.27 24.15
C GLY A 118 29.51 -2.76 23.36
N LYS A 119 28.47 -3.60 23.25
CA LYS A 119 27.24 -3.33 22.46
C LYS A 119 26.44 -2.13 22.96
N GLU A 120 26.52 -1.85 24.26
CA GLU A 120 25.83 -0.72 24.92
C GLU A 120 26.56 0.62 24.75
N TYR A 121 27.68 0.66 24.01
CA TYR A 121 28.40 1.91 23.80
C TYR A 121 27.59 2.88 22.95
N ASP A 122 27.43 4.10 23.47
CA ASP A 122 26.75 5.22 22.82
C ASP A 122 27.73 6.40 22.65
N ASP A 123 27.82 6.92 21.43
CA ASP A 123 28.63 8.10 21.09
C ASP A 123 27.79 9.38 20.97
N GLY A 124 26.52 9.35 21.38
CA GLY A 124 25.58 10.46 21.33
C GLY A 124 25.00 10.73 19.94
N ARG A 125 25.28 9.87 18.96
CA ARG A 125 24.71 9.95 17.60
C ARG A 125 23.87 8.71 17.33
N ALA A 126 23.00 8.80 16.33
CA ALA A 126 22.18 7.69 15.86
C ALA A 126 21.96 7.77 14.35
N LEU A 127 21.66 6.64 13.71
CA LEU A 127 21.30 6.60 12.29
C LEU A 127 20.13 7.56 12.00
N VAL A 128 19.07 7.48 12.81
CA VAL A 128 17.96 8.43 12.79
C VAL A 128 18.41 9.79 13.37
N ARG A 129 18.01 10.87 12.70
CA ARG A 129 18.35 12.30 12.97
C ARG A 129 19.81 12.71 12.78
N SER A 130 20.81 11.89 13.12
CA SER A 130 22.22 12.30 12.96
C SER A 130 22.77 12.05 11.56
N TYR A 131 22.14 11.16 10.78
CA TYR A 131 22.52 10.84 9.39
C TYR A 131 21.33 10.92 8.44
N ILE A 132 20.20 10.32 8.87
CA ILE A 132 18.96 10.28 8.11
C ILE A 132 17.92 11.13 8.83
N THR A 133 17.42 12.17 8.18
CA THR A 133 16.44 13.08 8.79
C THR A 133 15.04 12.47 8.77
N GLU A 134 14.18 12.93 9.68
CA GLU A 134 12.76 12.54 9.66
C GLU A 134 12.07 12.96 8.35
N GLU A 135 12.43 14.10 7.77
CA GLU A 135 11.91 14.55 6.47
C GLU A 135 12.23 13.55 5.34
N GLU A 136 13.44 12.97 5.34
CA GLU A 136 13.77 11.91 4.37
C GLU A 136 12.89 10.67 4.60
N LEU A 137 12.67 10.28 5.85
CA LEU A 137 11.86 9.12 6.19
C LEU A 137 10.41 9.33 5.81
N TRP A 138 9.82 10.47 6.17
CA TRP A 138 8.41 10.77 5.95
C TRP A 138 8.08 11.05 4.49
N ALA A 139 9.04 11.46 3.64
CA ALA A 139 8.81 11.64 2.20
C ALA A 139 8.63 10.32 1.40
N CYS A 140 8.90 9.16 2.00
CA CYS A 140 8.77 7.87 1.32
C CYS A 140 7.30 7.49 1.10
N THR A 141 6.93 7.18 -0.15
CA THR A 141 5.57 6.73 -0.51
C THR A 141 5.38 5.22 -0.48
N THR A 142 6.41 4.47 -0.03
CA THR A 142 6.49 2.99 -0.05
C THR A 142 6.15 2.35 -1.41
N CYS A 143 6.36 3.09 -2.51
CA CYS A 143 5.95 2.66 -3.85
C CYS A 143 6.85 1.59 -4.51
N ASN A 144 7.97 1.22 -3.88
CA ASN A 144 8.93 0.22 -4.33
C ASN A 144 9.66 0.49 -5.67
N ALA A 145 9.57 1.71 -6.24
CA ALA A 145 10.32 2.04 -7.46
C ALA A 145 11.85 1.87 -7.27
N CYS A 146 12.37 2.31 -6.13
CA CYS A 146 13.78 2.18 -5.77
C CYS A 146 14.25 0.73 -5.61
N ALA A 147 13.38 -0.15 -5.11
CA ALA A 147 13.68 -1.57 -4.95
C ALA A 147 13.65 -2.28 -6.31
N GLN A 148 12.66 -1.98 -7.15
CA GLN A 148 12.51 -2.53 -8.50
C GLN A 148 13.71 -2.23 -9.42
N GLU A 149 14.29 -1.04 -9.30
CA GLU A 149 15.42 -0.60 -10.15
C GLU A 149 16.80 -0.95 -9.59
N CYS A 150 16.86 -1.61 -8.42
CA CYS A 150 18.13 -1.95 -7.81
C CYS A 150 18.76 -3.15 -8.53
N PRO A 151 19.94 -3.02 -9.17
CA PRO A 151 20.56 -4.11 -9.92
C PRO A 151 21.08 -5.27 -9.05
N ILE A 152 21.04 -5.10 -7.74
CA ILE A 152 21.47 -6.07 -6.74
C ILE A 152 20.38 -6.31 -5.68
N ASN A 153 19.12 -6.00 -6.01
CA ASN A 153 17.93 -6.34 -5.23
C ASN A 153 17.88 -5.79 -3.79
N ILE A 154 18.39 -4.58 -3.55
CA ILE A 154 18.23 -3.90 -2.24
C ILE A 154 16.78 -3.41 -2.09
N ASN A 155 16.11 -3.85 -1.04
CA ASN A 155 14.79 -3.35 -0.65
C ASN A 155 14.92 -2.14 0.28
N HIS A 156 14.93 -0.94 -0.32
CA HIS A 156 15.14 0.30 0.43
C HIS A 156 13.96 0.67 1.35
N PRO A 157 12.67 0.51 0.93
CA PRO A 157 11.54 0.88 1.77
C PRO A 157 11.47 0.16 3.12
N THR A 158 11.90 -1.10 3.22
CA THR A 158 11.87 -1.85 4.50
C THR A 158 12.60 -1.11 5.61
N LEU A 159 13.86 -0.70 5.38
CA LEU A 159 14.64 0.01 6.38
C LEU A 159 14.05 1.39 6.73
N ILE A 160 13.43 2.06 5.75
CA ILE A 160 12.71 3.33 6.00
C ILE A 160 11.51 3.10 6.92
N VAL A 161 10.72 2.05 6.67
CA VAL A 161 9.57 1.70 7.51
C VAL A 161 10.02 1.29 8.91
N ASP A 162 11.15 0.57 9.05
CA ASP A 162 11.68 0.24 10.38
C ASP A 162 12.13 1.48 11.16
N MET A 163 12.72 2.48 10.50
CA MET A 163 13.00 3.75 11.16
C MET A 163 11.73 4.53 11.52
N ARG A 164 10.67 4.45 10.70
CA ARG A 164 9.35 5.02 11.04
C ARG A 164 8.69 4.30 12.22
N ARG A 165 8.82 2.97 12.30
CA ARG A 165 8.37 2.15 13.44
C ARG A 165 9.02 2.64 14.73
N TYR A 166 10.33 2.89 14.72
CA TYR A 166 11.01 3.51 15.85
C TYR A 166 10.44 4.88 16.21
N LEU A 167 10.37 5.80 15.25
CA LEU A 167 9.86 7.15 15.50
C LEU A 167 8.47 7.13 16.12
N PHE A 168 7.58 6.28 15.64
CA PHE A 168 6.22 6.21 16.15
C PHE A 168 6.12 5.43 17.46
N MET A 169 6.58 4.17 17.49
CA MET A 169 6.28 3.24 18.58
C MET A 169 7.12 3.51 19.85
N GLU A 170 8.33 4.06 19.69
CA GLU A 170 9.21 4.34 20.83
C GLU A 170 9.15 5.82 21.27
N GLU A 171 8.96 6.73 20.33
CA GLU A 171 9.07 8.17 20.60
C GLU A 171 7.78 8.96 20.35
N SER A 172 6.72 8.32 19.83
CA SER A 172 5.46 9.00 19.47
C SER A 172 5.66 10.20 18.53
N ALA A 173 6.67 10.13 17.66
CA ALA A 173 7.16 11.22 16.81
C ALA A 173 6.67 11.14 15.35
N ALA A 174 5.46 10.60 15.11
CA ALA A 174 4.84 10.70 13.79
C ALA A 174 4.27 12.12 13.56
N PRO A 175 4.17 12.57 12.29
CA PRO A 175 3.44 13.79 11.94
C PRO A 175 2.03 13.84 12.55
N GLY A 176 1.60 15.01 13.00
CA GLY A 176 0.35 15.17 13.76
C GLY A 176 -0.91 14.73 12.97
N GLU A 177 -0.89 14.90 11.67
CA GLU A 177 -1.97 14.47 10.77
C GLU A 177 -2.05 12.93 10.69
N LEU A 178 -0.91 12.23 10.75
CA LEU A 178 -0.89 10.77 10.84
C LEU A 178 -1.39 10.27 12.19
N ASN A 179 -1.04 10.96 13.29
CA ASN A 179 -1.61 10.63 14.60
C ASN A 179 -3.14 10.76 14.60
N SER A 180 -3.66 11.82 13.97
CA SER A 180 -5.11 12.01 13.80
C SER A 180 -5.73 10.86 13.01
N MET A 181 -5.08 10.41 11.92
CA MET A 181 -5.50 9.24 11.15
C MET A 181 -5.49 7.96 12.01
N PHE A 182 -4.45 7.72 12.82
CA PHE A 182 -4.37 6.53 13.68
C PHE A 182 -5.52 6.50 14.69
N THR A 183 -5.77 7.63 15.36
CA THR A 183 -6.88 7.77 16.32
C THR A 183 -8.24 7.55 15.65
N ASN A 184 -8.42 7.98 14.40
CA ASN A 184 -9.65 7.72 13.66
C ASN A 184 -9.80 6.22 13.33
N ILE A 185 -8.73 5.54 12.89
CA ILE A 185 -8.78 4.10 12.61
C ILE A 185 -9.12 3.33 13.88
N GLU A 186 -8.50 3.68 15.01
CA GLU A 186 -8.75 3.04 16.30
C GLU A 186 -10.19 3.21 16.77
N ASN A 187 -10.74 4.43 16.71
CA ASN A 187 -12.07 4.73 17.23
C ASN A 187 -13.22 4.39 16.27
N ASN A 188 -13.01 4.58 14.96
CA ASN A 188 -14.07 4.55 13.96
C ASN A 188 -13.89 3.43 12.92
N GLY A 189 -12.77 2.71 12.93
CA GLY A 189 -12.47 1.70 11.91
C GLY A 189 -12.27 2.29 10.50
N ALA A 190 -11.89 3.56 10.41
CA ALA A 190 -11.60 4.27 9.16
C ALA A 190 -10.62 5.44 9.42
N PRO A 191 -9.82 5.89 8.43
CA PRO A 191 -8.84 6.97 8.63
C PRO A 191 -9.47 8.37 8.77
N TRP A 192 -10.79 8.48 8.57
CA TRP A 192 -11.56 9.71 8.71
C TRP A 192 -12.45 9.68 9.94
N GLN A 193 -12.86 10.87 10.39
CA GLN A 193 -13.74 11.06 11.54
C GLN A 193 -15.23 10.86 11.16
N TYR A 194 -15.54 9.78 10.44
CA TYR A 194 -16.91 9.40 10.14
C TYR A 194 -17.41 8.34 11.12
N PRO A 195 -18.69 8.37 11.52
CA PRO A 195 -19.25 7.34 12.37
C PRO A 195 -19.29 5.96 11.67
N PRO A 196 -19.02 4.85 12.37
CA PRO A 196 -19.09 3.49 11.78
C PRO A 196 -20.45 3.15 11.16
N GLU A 197 -21.55 3.66 11.72
CA GLU A 197 -22.91 3.46 11.20
C GLU A 197 -23.12 4.04 9.79
N ASP A 198 -22.28 4.98 9.38
CA ASP A 198 -22.35 5.61 8.06
C ASP A 198 -21.75 4.74 6.95
N ARG A 199 -21.09 3.62 7.30
CA ARG A 199 -20.32 2.80 6.35
C ARG A 199 -21.15 2.18 5.23
N LEU A 200 -22.47 2.07 5.39
CA LEU A 200 -23.38 1.57 4.34
C LEU A 200 -24.08 2.69 3.54
N LYS A 201 -23.92 3.97 3.94
CA LYS A 201 -24.59 5.11 3.28
C LYS A 201 -24.27 5.23 1.79
N TRP A 202 -23.07 4.78 1.38
CA TRP A 202 -22.71 4.76 -0.04
C TRP A 202 -23.72 3.96 -0.87
N ALA A 203 -24.35 2.91 -0.36
CA ALA A 203 -25.36 2.12 -1.06
C ALA A 203 -26.78 2.60 -0.76
N THR A 204 -27.11 2.83 0.52
CA THR A 204 -28.49 3.10 0.96
C THR A 204 -29.00 4.46 0.49
N GLU A 205 -28.16 5.50 0.44
CA GLU A 205 -28.57 6.85 0.00
C GLU A 205 -29.02 6.90 -1.47
N VAL A 206 -28.60 5.92 -2.27
CA VAL A 206 -28.97 5.79 -3.68
C VAL A 206 -29.92 4.62 -3.94
N ASN A 207 -30.46 4.01 -2.88
CA ASN A 207 -31.32 2.82 -2.94
C ASN A 207 -30.70 1.67 -3.76
N LEU A 208 -29.38 1.48 -3.64
CA LEU A 208 -28.68 0.36 -4.27
C LEU A 208 -28.78 -0.86 -3.35
N GLU A 209 -29.39 -1.94 -3.84
CA GLU A 209 -29.47 -3.19 -3.10
C GLU A 209 -28.10 -3.87 -3.02
N VAL A 210 -27.66 -4.13 -1.79
CA VAL A 210 -26.39 -4.81 -1.49
C VAL A 210 -26.63 -5.88 -0.42
N PRO A 211 -26.24 -7.14 -0.66
CA PRO A 211 -26.41 -8.21 0.31
C PRO A 211 -25.44 -8.06 1.48
N LEU A 212 -25.97 -8.05 2.71
CA LEU A 212 -25.15 -8.00 3.93
C LEU A 212 -24.79 -9.41 4.42
N MET A 213 -23.54 -9.61 4.81
CA MET A 213 -23.06 -10.90 5.36
C MET A 213 -23.90 -11.36 6.55
N ALA A 214 -24.23 -10.45 7.47
CA ALA A 214 -25.07 -10.73 8.64
C ALA A 214 -26.47 -11.24 8.25
N GLU A 215 -27.12 -10.62 7.27
CA GLU A 215 -28.46 -11.01 6.79
C GLU A 215 -28.42 -12.35 6.04
N LEU A 216 -27.40 -12.56 5.21
CA LEU A 216 -27.19 -13.82 4.51
C LEU A 216 -26.99 -14.97 5.52
N GLN A 217 -26.12 -14.79 6.51
CA GLN A 217 -25.88 -15.79 7.55
C GLN A 217 -27.15 -16.08 8.37
N ALA A 218 -27.91 -15.06 8.75
CA ALA A 218 -29.18 -15.23 9.47
C ALA A 218 -30.22 -16.02 8.65
N SER A 219 -30.18 -15.93 7.32
CA SER A 219 -31.00 -16.72 6.40
C SER A 219 -30.42 -18.11 6.06
N GLY A 220 -29.29 -18.50 6.67
CA GLY A 220 -28.60 -19.76 6.41
C GLY A 220 -27.88 -19.82 5.05
N ARG A 221 -27.62 -18.67 4.43
CA ARG A 221 -26.90 -18.55 3.15
C ARG A 221 -25.46 -18.11 3.38
N LYS A 222 -24.54 -18.73 2.64
CA LYS A 222 -23.13 -18.34 2.57
C LYS A 222 -22.82 -17.89 1.13
N PRO A 223 -22.45 -16.62 0.90
CA PRO A 223 -22.12 -16.16 -0.44
C PRO A 223 -20.78 -16.72 -0.92
N GLU A 224 -20.59 -16.84 -2.24
CA GLU A 224 -19.31 -17.27 -2.81
C GLU A 224 -18.17 -16.26 -2.55
N TYR A 225 -18.45 -14.96 -2.61
CA TYR A 225 -17.45 -13.90 -2.45
C TYR A 225 -17.79 -12.92 -1.33
N LEU A 226 -16.79 -12.52 -0.54
CA LEU A 226 -16.82 -11.26 0.19
C LEU A 226 -16.35 -10.13 -0.73
N VAL A 227 -17.14 -9.07 -0.88
CA VAL A 227 -16.69 -7.83 -1.51
C VAL A 227 -16.25 -6.87 -0.42
N TRP A 228 -14.95 -6.64 -0.33
CA TRP A 228 -14.35 -5.68 0.60
C TRP A 228 -14.44 -4.27 0.01
N ILE A 229 -15.27 -3.43 0.63
CA ILE A 229 -15.52 -2.06 0.17
C ILE A 229 -14.36 -1.14 0.56
N GLY A 230 -13.81 -1.34 1.76
CA GLY A 230 -12.73 -0.56 2.32
C GLY A 230 -13.15 0.88 2.67
N SER A 231 -12.30 1.57 3.42
CA SER A 231 -12.61 2.90 3.94
C SER A 231 -12.90 3.93 2.84
N SER A 232 -12.13 3.93 1.74
CA SER A 232 -12.39 4.85 0.63
C SER A 232 -13.71 4.54 -0.06
N GLY A 233 -14.03 3.26 -0.28
CA GLY A 233 -15.28 2.86 -0.93
C GLY A 233 -16.53 3.22 -0.12
N ALA A 234 -16.38 3.29 1.21
CA ALA A 234 -17.47 3.65 2.10
C ALA A 234 -17.60 5.16 2.35
N PHE A 235 -16.47 5.89 2.42
CA PHE A 235 -16.46 7.27 2.93
C PHE A 235 -15.98 8.34 1.95
N ASP A 236 -15.09 8.03 1.00
CA ASP A 236 -14.60 9.02 0.02
C ASP A 236 -15.66 9.27 -1.07
N ASP A 237 -16.11 10.51 -1.24
CA ASP A 237 -17.23 10.83 -2.13
C ASP A 237 -16.98 10.50 -3.60
N ARG A 238 -15.70 10.53 -4.04
CA ARG A 238 -15.35 10.14 -5.41
C ARG A 238 -15.35 8.62 -5.54
N TYR A 239 -14.85 7.90 -4.56
CA TYR A 239 -14.70 6.44 -4.60
C TYR A 239 -15.96 5.67 -4.24
N LYS A 240 -16.88 6.25 -3.46
CA LYS A 240 -18.25 5.73 -3.28
C LYS A 240 -18.92 5.44 -4.63
N LYS A 241 -18.67 6.27 -5.65
CA LYS A 241 -19.18 6.05 -7.02
C LYS A 241 -18.60 4.79 -7.64
N VAL A 242 -17.31 4.54 -7.48
CA VAL A 242 -16.65 3.31 -7.96
C VAL A 242 -17.24 2.08 -7.28
N SER A 243 -17.45 2.12 -5.96
CA SER A 243 -18.13 1.03 -5.21
C SER A 243 -19.52 0.73 -5.78
N ARG A 244 -20.31 1.78 -6.05
CA ARG A 244 -21.64 1.65 -6.66
C ARG A 244 -21.57 1.01 -8.04
N GLU A 245 -20.70 1.50 -8.91
CA GLU A 245 -20.58 0.99 -10.27
C GLU A 245 -20.07 -0.46 -10.29
N PHE A 246 -19.12 -0.81 -9.41
CA PHE A 246 -18.67 -2.19 -9.29
C PHE A 246 -19.79 -3.12 -8.82
N VAL A 247 -20.54 -2.73 -7.79
CA VAL A 247 -21.65 -3.54 -7.30
C VAL A 247 -22.81 -3.64 -8.28
N LYS A 248 -23.11 -2.58 -9.05
CA LYS A 248 -24.07 -2.67 -10.17
C LYS A 248 -23.65 -3.74 -11.18
N ILE A 249 -22.36 -3.84 -11.52
CA ILE A 249 -21.85 -4.91 -12.40
C ILE A 249 -22.09 -6.28 -11.76
N LEU A 250 -21.78 -6.45 -10.48
CA LEU A 250 -22.00 -7.72 -9.77
C LEU A 250 -23.48 -8.13 -9.76
N ASN A 251 -24.37 -7.18 -9.44
CA ASN A 251 -25.82 -7.39 -9.44
C ASN A 251 -26.33 -7.74 -10.84
N HIS A 252 -25.88 -7.01 -11.87
CA HIS A 252 -26.26 -7.27 -13.27
C HIS A 252 -25.85 -8.67 -13.74
N LEU A 253 -24.68 -9.13 -13.31
CA LEU A 253 -24.14 -10.45 -13.67
C LEU A 253 -24.63 -11.58 -12.73
N GLY A 254 -25.42 -11.27 -11.71
CA GLY A 254 -25.90 -12.24 -10.73
C GLY A 254 -24.77 -12.93 -9.95
N ILE A 255 -23.69 -12.20 -9.63
CA ILE A 255 -22.60 -12.73 -8.81
C ILE A 255 -23.11 -12.94 -7.38
N ASP A 256 -22.80 -14.08 -6.78
CA ASP A 256 -23.16 -14.40 -5.40
C ASP A 256 -22.10 -13.82 -4.45
N TYR A 257 -22.41 -12.66 -3.86
CA TYR A 257 -21.50 -11.95 -2.96
C TYR A 257 -22.21 -11.44 -1.70
N GLY A 258 -21.42 -10.99 -0.72
CA GLY A 258 -21.88 -10.20 0.42
C GLY A 258 -20.89 -9.09 0.77
N VAL A 259 -21.35 -8.06 1.49
CA VAL A 259 -20.51 -7.01 2.11
C VAL A 259 -20.70 -7.03 3.63
N LEU A 260 -19.70 -6.60 4.38
CA LEU A 260 -19.76 -6.59 5.85
C LEU A 260 -20.57 -5.41 6.44
N GLY A 261 -20.80 -4.36 5.65
CA GLY A 261 -21.51 -3.17 6.14
C GLY A 261 -20.81 -2.54 7.33
N ILE A 262 -21.51 -2.37 8.44
CA ILE A 262 -20.98 -1.73 9.66
C ILE A 262 -19.92 -2.58 10.38
N GLU A 263 -19.80 -3.88 10.06
CA GLU A 263 -18.80 -4.77 10.65
C GLU A 263 -17.45 -4.70 9.94
N GLU A 264 -17.36 -3.96 8.82
CA GLU A 264 -16.11 -3.72 8.11
C GLU A 264 -15.30 -2.59 8.77
N THR A 265 -14.00 -2.80 8.95
CA THR A 265 -13.06 -1.77 9.45
C THR A 265 -11.94 -1.51 8.43
N ASP A 266 -10.95 -0.70 8.79
CA ASP A 266 -9.79 -0.41 7.93
C ASP A 266 -8.79 -1.57 8.00
N THR A 267 -8.18 -1.95 6.87
CA THR A 267 -7.09 -2.95 6.87
C THR A 267 -5.82 -2.47 7.57
N ALA A 268 -5.82 -1.21 8.01
CA ALA A 268 -4.72 -0.51 8.65
C ALA A 268 -3.45 -0.49 7.78
N ASP A 269 -3.61 -0.56 6.46
CA ASP A 269 -2.49 -0.50 5.50
C ASP A 269 -1.67 0.77 5.73
N SER A 270 -2.33 1.92 5.75
CA SER A 270 -1.67 3.21 5.88
C SER A 270 -1.02 3.38 7.25
N ALA A 271 -1.62 2.83 8.31
CA ALA A 271 -1.03 2.80 9.66
C ALA A 271 0.28 1.98 9.67
N ARG A 272 0.25 0.78 9.09
CA ARG A 272 1.43 -0.08 9.00
C ARG A 272 2.59 0.59 8.29
N ARG A 273 2.34 1.20 7.12
CA ARG A 273 3.41 1.84 6.31
C ARG A 273 3.88 3.17 6.92
N ALA A 274 3.10 3.76 7.82
CA ALA A 274 3.51 4.90 8.64
C ALA A 274 4.29 4.50 9.90
N GLY A 275 4.41 3.20 10.20
CA GLY A 275 5.17 2.68 11.34
C GLY A 275 4.33 2.27 12.55
N ASN A 276 3.00 2.41 12.50
CA ASN A 276 2.11 1.96 13.56
C ASN A 276 1.76 0.47 13.37
N GLU A 277 2.71 -0.41 13.70
CA GLU A 277 2.54 -1.86 13.58
C GLU A 277 1.51 -2.41 14.58
N MET A 278 1.42 -1.81 15.77
CA MET A 278 0.46 -2.21 16.81
C MET A 278 -0.98 -2.11 16.32
N LEU A 279 -1.38 -0.93 15.81
CA LEU A 279 -2.72 -0.70 15.27
C LEU A 279 -3.01 -1.62 14.07
N TYR A 280 -2.01 -1.83 13.21
CA TYR A 280 -2.14 -2.74 12.08
C TYR A 280 -2.48 -4.17 12.51
N GLN A 281 -1.72 -4.72 13.46
CA GLN A 281 -1.93 -6.09 13.91
C GLN A 281 -3.23 -6.25 14.71
N MET A 282 -3.63 -5.24 15.51
CA MET A 282 -4.92 -5.24 16.20
C MET A 282 -6.09 -5.33 15.21
N GLN A 283 -6.11 -4.46 14.19
CA GLN A 283 -7.15 -4.49 13.14
C GLN A 283 -7.11 -5.80 12.35
N THR A 284 -5.92 -6.28 12.01
CA THR A 284 -5.74 -7.55 11.27
C THR A 284 -6.36 -8.72 12.01
N LEU A 285 -6.07 -8.88 13.30
CA LEU A 285 -6.60 -9.98 14.11
C LEU A 285 -8.12 -9.88 14.27
N GLN A 286 -8.66 -8.67 14.48
CA GLN A 286 -10.11 -8.46 14.55
C GLN A 286 -10.80 -8.83 13.24
N ILE A 287 -10.28 -8.39 12.10
CA ILE A 287 -10.83 -8.71 10.78
C ILE A 287 -10.76 -10.22 10.51
N ILE A 288 -9.68 -10.89 10.88
CA ILE A 288 -9.55 -12.35 10.76
C ILE A 288 -10.62 -13.08 11.57
N GLU A 289 -10.95 -12.63 12.79
CA GLU A 289 -12.03 -13.21 13.59
C GLU A 289 -13.41 -13.01 12.94
N THR A 290 -13.68 -11.82 12.40
CA THR A 290 -14.91 -11.57 11.62
C THR A 290 -14.97 -12.49 10.39
N PHE A 291 -13.86 -12.64 9.67
CA PHE A 291 -13.79 -13.53 8.50
C PHE A 291 -13.99 -14.99 8.86
N LYS A 292 -13.50 -15.45 10.03
CA LYS A 292 -13.77 -16.81 10.54
C LYS A 292 -15.25 -17.00 10.85
N MET A 293 -15.91 -16.02 11.50
CA MET A 293 -17.33 -16.08 11.82
C MET A 293 -18.21 -16.28 10.59
N TYR A 294 -17.85 -15.63 9.48
CA TYR A 294 -18.55 -15.74 8.21
C TYR A 294 -17.98 -16.81 7.25
N GLU A 295 -16.97 -17.56 7.69
CA GLU A 295 -16.26 -18.56 6.88
C GLU A 295 -15.79 -18.02 5.51
N VAL A 296 -15.22 -16.82 5.50
CA VAL A 296 -14.76 -16.13 4.29
C VAL A 296 -13.56 -16.88 3.69
N GLU A 297 -13.65 -17.23 2.41
CA GLU A 297 -12.57 -17.88 1.65
C GLU A 297 -12.09 -17.05 0.46
N LYS A 298 -12.99 -16.28 -0.15
CA LYS A 298 -12.78 -15.53 -1.38
C LYS A 298 -13.11 -14.06 -1.17
N ILE A 299 -12.18 -13.18 -1.51
CA ILE A 299 -12.30 -11.73 -1.32
C ILE A 299 -12.11 -11.03 -2.66
N ILE A 300 -13.01 -10.09 -2.99
CA ILE A 300 -12.83 -9.16 -4.10
C ILE A 300 -12.71 -7.75 -3.52
N THR A 301 -11.71 -6.99 -3.96
CA THR A 301 -11.54 -5.59 -3.54
C THR A 301 -11.19 -4.68 -4.71
N CYS A 302 -11.66 -3.43 -4.63
CA CYS A 302 -11.30 -2.40 -5.59
C CYS A 302 -9.99 -1.67 -5.24
N CYS A 303 -9.37 -1.98 -4.10
CA CYS A 303 -8.18 -1.27 -3.61
C CYS A 303 -6.93 -2.17 -3.69
N PRO A 304 -5.88 -1.77 -4.44
CA PRO A 304 -4.61 -2.50 -4.45
C PRO A 304 -3.89 -2.59 -3.12
N HIS A 305 -4.14 -1.65 -2.19
CA HIS A 305 -3.57 -1.68 -0.83
C HIS A 305 -4.20 -2.81 -0.01
N ASP A 306 -5.53 -2.88 0.02
CA ASP A 306 -6.27 -3.98 0.66
C ASP A 306 -5.92 -5.32 0.01
N TYR A 307 -5.85 -5.35 -1.34
CA TYR A 307 -5.41 -6.53 -2.09
C TYR A 307 -4.04 -7.04 -1.62
N ASN A 308 -3.06 -6.14 -1.51
CA ASN A 308 -1.71 -6.49 -1.07
C ASN A 308 -1.71 -6.98 0.39
N THR A 309 -2.42 -6.29 1.27
CA THR A 309 -2.48 -6.60 2.70
C THR A 309 -3.13 -7.97 2.93
N PHE A 310 -4.31 -8.24 2.36
CA PHE A 310 -4.97 -9.54 2.49
C PHE A 310 -4.17 -10.68 1.85
N LYS A 311 -3.57 -10.45 0.68
CA LYS A 311 -2.87 -11.51 -0.07
C LYS A 311 -1.52 -11.88 0.52
N ASN A 312 -0.73 -10.88 0.95
CA ASN A 312 0.69 -11.08 1.25
C ASN A 312 1.00 -11.00 2.74
N GLU A 313 0.20 -10.28 3.53
CA GLU A 313 0.54 -9.94 4.91
C GLU A 313 -0.37 -10.60 5.95
N TYR A 314 -1.67 -10.75 5.68
CA TYR A 314 -2.57 -11.52 6.53
C TYR A 314 -2.16 -12.99 6.74
N PRO A 315 -1.49 -13.68 5.77
CA PRO A 315 -0.98 -15.03 6.01
C PRO A 315 -0.03 -15.14 7.20
N ASP A 316 0.70 -14.08 7.55
CA ASP A 316 1.59 -14.07 8.72
C ASP A 316 0.81 -14.17 10.05
N PHE A 317 -0.50 -13.91 10.02
CA PHE A 317 -1.43 -13.97 11.16
C PHE A 317 -2.45 -15.13 11.04
N GLY A 318 -2.26 -16.02 10.05
CA GLY A 318 -3.15 -17.16 9.79
C GLY A 318 -4.35 -16.85 8.89
N GLY A 319 -4.50 -15.62 8.41
CA GLY A 319 -5.54 -15.23 7.46
C GLY A 319 -5.15 -15.57 6.03
N ASN A 320 -5.61 -16.72 5.51
CA ASN A 320 -5.28 -17.20 4.16
C ASN A 320 -6.54 -17.19 3.29
N TYR A 321 -6.57 -16.30 2.28
CA TYR A 321 -7.73 -16.08 1.43
C TYR A 321 -7.36 -16.07 -0.05
N GLN A 322 -8.31 -16.43 -0.91
CA GLN A 322 -8.20 -16.18 -2.34
C GLN A 322 -8.64 -14.73 -2.61
N VAL A 323 -7.69 -13.87 -2.93
CA VAL A 323 -7.94 -12.43 -3.08
C VAL A 323 -7.83 -12.04 -4.55
N TRP A 324 -8.86 -11.37 -5.06
CA TRP A 324 -8.86 -10.75 -6.37
C TRP A 324 -8.92 -9.23 -6.24
N HIS A 325 -8.05 -8.55 -6.98
CA HIS A 325 -8.31 -7.18 -7.32
C HIS A 325 -9.44 -7.13 -8.37
N HIS A 326 -10.32 -6.13 -8.31
CA HIS A 326 -11.48 -6.05 -9.21
C HIS A 326 -11.11 -6.11 -10.70
N SER A 327 -9.94 -5.60 -11.10
CA SER A 327 -9.43 -5.77 -12.49
C SER A 327 -9.25 -7.23 -12.89
N GLN A 328 -8.71 -8.06 -11.99
CA GLN A 328 -8.46 -9.48 -12.23
C GLN A 328 -9.78 -10.24 -12.29
N PHE A 329 -10.74 -9.87 -11.42
CA PHE A 329 -12.07 -10.45 -11.43
C PHE A 329 -12.83 -10.12 -12.72
N LEU A 330 -12.81 -8.84 -13.15
CA LEU A 330 -13.44 -8.41 -14.40
C LEU A 330 -12.80 -9.07 -15.63
N GLN A 331 -11.46 -9.17 -15.69
CA GLN A 331 -10.76 -9.89 -16.75
C GLN A 331 -11.21 -11.36 -16.81
N LYS A 332 -11.30 -12.04 -15.66
CA LYS A 332 -11.80 -13.43 -15.58
C LYS A 332 -13.22 -13.54 -16.14
N LEU A 333 -14.12 -12.64 -15.77
CA LEU A 333 -15.51 -12.64 -16.26
C LEU A 333 -15.60 -12.38 -17.78
N ILE A 334 -14.72 -11.55 -18.33
CA ILE A 334 -14.62 -11.33 -19.80
C ILE A 334 -14.13 -12.60 -20.49
N ALA A 335 -13.06 -13.22 -19.97
CA ALA A 335 -12.51 -14.46 -20.52
C ALA A 335 -13.51 -15.63 -20.48
N GLU A 336 -14.37 -15.68 -19.45
CA GLU A 336 -15.46 -16.65 -19.34
C GLU A 336 -16.68 -16.32 -20.23
N GLY A 337 -16.69 -15.16 -20.90
CA GLY A 337 -17.80 -14.69 -21.71
C GLY A 337 -19.05 -14.28 -20.91
N LYS A 338 -18.94 -14.15 -19.58
CA LYS A 338 -20.02 -13.67 -18.70
C LYS A 338 -20.17 -12.16 -18.77
N LEU A 339 -19.06 -11.45 -18.80
CA LEU A 339 -19.02 -10.00 -19.00
C LEU A 339 -18.74 -9.71 -20.48
N LYS A 340 -19.68 -9.04 -21.15
CA LYS A 340 -19.57 -8.64 -22.56
C LYS A 340 -19.72 -7.13 -22.69
N PRO A 341 -18.61 -6.36 -22.58
CA PRO A 341 -18.63 -4.93 -22.88
C PRO A 341 -19.10 -4.70 -24.32
N GLY A 342 -19.94 -3.69 -24.56
CA GLY A 342 -20.59 -3.57 -25.87
C GLY A 342 -21.08 -2.19 -26.27
N SER A 343 -20.66 -1.11 -25.60
CA SER A 343 -21.06 0.25 -25.99
C SER A 343 -19.94 1.00 -26.73
N ASP A 344 -20.34 1.82 -27.71
CA ASP A 344 -19.44 2.74 -28.43
C ASP A 344 -19.09 3.99 -27.61
N LYS A 345 -19.37 3.99 -26.29
CA LYS A 345 -19.26 5.19 -25.45
C LYS A 345 -17.85 5.77 -25.38
N PHE A 346 -16.84 4.91 -25.52
CA PHE A 346 -15.43 5.28 -25.51
C PHE A 346 -14.82 5.34 -26.92
N ALA A 347 -15.63 5.17 -27.97
CA ALA A 347 -15.14 5.19 -29.34
C ALA A 347 -14.45 6.54 -29.67
N GLY A 348 -13.22 6.45 -30.21
CA GLY A 348 -12.43 7.62 -30.56
C GLY A 348 -11.81 8.38 -29.38
N LYS A 349 -12.01 7.94 -28.13
CA LYS A 349 -11.35 8.50 -26.95
C LYS A 349 -9.94 7.94 -26.78
N ARG A 350 -9.00 8.81 -26.47
CA ARG A 350 -7.62 8.42 -26.14
C ARG A 350 -7.53 8.12 -24.65
N ILE A 351 -7.40 6.84 -24.32
CA ILE A 351 -7.36 6.36 -22.92
C ILE A 351 -5.96 5.90 -22.57
N THR A 352 -5.48 6.28 -21.39
CA THR A 352 -4.25 5.73 -20.78
C THR A 352 -4.57 5.09 -19.45
N PHE A 353 -3.72 4.17 -18.98
CA PHE A 353 -3.84 3.59 -17.65
C PHE A 353 -2.75 4.11 -16.70
N HIS A 354 -3.12 4.43 -15.46
CA HIS A 354 -2.17 4.67 -14.37
C HIS A 354 -1.95 3.38 -13.57
N ASP A 355 -0.76 2.78 -13.68
CA ASP A 355 -0.38 1.58 -12.93
C ASP A 355 -0.23 1.85 -11.42
N PRO A 356 -1.13 1.31 -10.55
CA PRO A 356 -1.00 1.50 -9.12
C PRO A 356 0.13 0.63 -8.55
N CYS A 357 0.89 1.20 -7.62
CA CYS A 357 2.15 0.62 -7.16
C CYS A 357 1.99 -0.76 -6.51
N TYR A 358 0.95 -0.95 -5.70
CA TYR A 358 0.69 -2.21 -5.00
C TYR A 358 0.13 -3.31 -5.90
N LEU A 359 -0.58 -2.97 -6.99
CA LEU A 359 -1.01 -3.97 -7.99
C LEU A 359 0.16 -4.36 -8.89
N GLY A 360 0.87 -3.35 -9.41
CA GLY A 360 2.03 -3.51 -10.27
C GLY A 360 3.28 -3.98 -9.53
N ARG A 361 4.16 -3.06 -9.09
CA ARG A 361 5.44 -3.45 -8.46
C ARG A 361 5.28 -4.32 -7.22
N GLY A 362 4.18 -4.15 -6.49
CA GLY A 362 3.87 -4.93 -5.30
C GLY A 362 3.54 -6.39 -5.61
N ASN A 363 2.81 -6.67 -6.70
CA ASN A 363 2.17 -7.97 -6.95
C ASN A 363 2.34 -8.54 -8.38
N GLY A 364 3.05 -7.83 -9.26
CA GLY A 364 3.33 -8.22 -10.63
C GLY A 364 2.14 -8.13 -11.59
N GLU A 365 1.02 -7.54 -11.18
CA GLU A 365 -0.19 -7.48 -12.00
C GLU A 365 -0.24 -6.18 -12.81
N TYR A 366 -0.17 -6.34 -14.13
CA TYR A 366 -0.23 -5.24 -15.09
C TYR A 366 -1.18 -5.51 -16.27
N GLU A 367 -1.54 -6.77 -16.52
CA GLU A 367 -2.27 -7.15 -17.73
C GLU A 367 -3.78 -7.13 -17.51
N ALA A 368 -4.26 -7.49 -16.31
CA ALA A 368 -5.68 -7.52 -16.03
C ALA A 368 -6.37 -6.16 -16.25
N PRO A 369 -5.85 -5.02 -15.74
CA PRO A 369 -6.46 -3.72 -16.01
C PRO A 369 -6.47 -3.37 -17.50
N ARG A 370 -5.38 -3.66 -18.21
CA ARG A 370 -5.25 -3.38 -19.65
C ARG A 370 -6.20 -4.21 -20.49
N SER A 371 -6.35 -5.50 -20.16
CA SER A 371 -7.29 -6.40 -20.83
C SER A 371 -8.74 -5.94 -20.67
N VAL A 372 -9.09 -5.44 -19.47
CA VAL A 372 -10.42 -4.89 -19.20
C VAL A 372 -10.64 -3.60 -19.98
N ILE A 373 -9.67 -2.68 -19.99
CA ILE A 373 -9.75 -1.43 -20.77
C ILE A 373 -9.86 -1.75 -22.27
N GLU A 374 -9.08 -2.71 -22.77
CA GLU A 374 -9.12 -3.13 -24.18
C GLU A 374 -10.51 -3.66 -24.56
N ALA A 375 -11.12 -4.48 -23.73
CA ALA A 375 -12.46 -5.02 -23.99
C ALA A 375 -13.53 -3.91 -24.03
N VAL A 376 -13.34 -2.82 -23.28
CA VAL A 376 -14.34 -1.74 -23.14
C VAL A 376 -14.14 -0.61 -24.15
N ALA A 377 -12.89 -0.28 -24.50
CA ALA A 377 -12.55 0.94 -25.22
C ALA A 377 -11.46 0.75 -26.29
N GLY A 378 -10.92 -0.46 -26.44
CA GLY A 378 -9.75 -0.73 -27.28
C GLY A 378 -8.43 -0.46 -26.57
N GLN A 379 -7.32 -0.66 -27.30
CA GLN A 379 -5.97 -0.64 -26.75
C GLN A 379 -5.63 0.71 -26.09
N PRO A 380 -5.23 0.72 -24.80
CA PRO A 380 -4.82 1.96 -24.14
C PRO A 380 -3.50 2.48 -24.72
N VAL A 381 -3.36 3.81 -24.76
CA VAL A 381 -2.10 4.48 -25.08
C VAL A 381 -1.23 4.53 -23.84
N GLU A 382 -0.02 3.99 -23.92
CA GLU A 382 0.90 3.98 -22.78
C GLU A 382 1.63 5.32 -22.60
N MET A 383 1.72 5.76 -21.36
CA MET A 383 2.66 6.81 -20.94
C MET A 383 4.10 6.29 -21.05
N LYS A 384 5.08 7.20 -21.17
CA LYS A 384 6.52 6.84 -21.16
C LYS A 384 6.93 6.05 -19.92
N ARG A 385 6.43 6.45 -18.75
CA ARG A 385 6.61 5.76 -17.46
C ARG A 385 5.38 4.88 -17.20
N ASN A 386 5.44 3.61 -17.58
CA ASN A 386 4.37 2.62 -17.38
C ASN A 386 4.90 1.32 -16.76
N ARG A 387 3.99 0.44 -16.35
CA ARG A 387 4.27 -0.90 -15.80
C ARG A 387 5.26 -0.82 -14.63
N SER A 388 6.35 -1.58 -14.64
CA SER A 388 7.38 -1.55 -13.59
C SER A 388 8.02 -0.16 -13.44
N PHE A 389 8.10 0.61 -14.53
CA PHE A 389 8.65 1.97 -14.57
C PHE A 389 7.62 3.07 -14.25
N ALA A 390 6.38 2.73 -13.91
CA ALA A 390 5.34 3.72 -13.64
C ALA A 390 5.70 4.64 -12.47
N LEU A 391 5.50 5.95 -12.64
CA LEU A 391 5.71 6.88 -11.54
C LEU A 391 4.55 6.76 -10.54
N CYS A 392 4.88 6.74 -9.24
CA CYS A 392 3.93 6.74 -8.14
C CYS A 392 2.95 7.92 -8.24
N CYS A 393 1.70 7.74 -7.79
CA CYS A 393 0.73 8.83 -7.70
C CYS A 393 1.04 9.83 -6.56
N GLY A 394 1.76 9.39 -5.52
CA GLY A 394 2.14 10.23 -4.37
C GLY A 394 1.47 9.86 -3.04
N ALA A 395 0.36 9.10 -3.05
CA ALA A 395 -0.50 8.93 -1.87
C ALA A 395 -0.13 7.75 -0.92
N GLY A 396 0.63 6.75 -1.39
CA GLY A 396 0.98 5.58 -0.57
C GLY A 396 1.90 5.92 0.61
N GLY A 397 2.14 4.97 1.52
CA GLY A 397 3.09 5.18 2.62
C GLY A 397 2.64 6.20 3.67
N GLY A 398 1.33 6.41 3.81
CA GLY A 398 0.71 7.39 4.70
C GLY A 398 0.58 8.80 4.11
N GLN A 399 1.10 9.07 2.90
CA GLN A 399 1.13 10.42 2.35
C GLN A 399 -0.25 11.05 2.14
N MET A 400 -1.27 10.26 1.83
CA MET A 400 -2.64 10.78 1.63
C MET A 400 -3.19 11.53 2.85
N PHE A 401 -2.67 11.23 4.05
CA PHE A 401 -3.22 11.69 5.32
C PHE A 401 -2.31 12.69 6.03
N LYS A 402 -1.35 13.28 5.32
CA LYS A 402 -0.49 14.34 5.84
C LYS A 402 -0.07 15.29 4.73
N GLU A 403 0.41 16.46 5.13
CA GLU A 403 1.05 17.38 4.19
C GLU A 403 2.35 16.79 3.64
N ALA A 404 2.62 17.11 2.37
CA ALA A 404 3.83 16.66 1.70
C ALA A 404 5.06 17.42 2.20
N GLU A 405 6.20 16.73 2.21
CA GLU A 405 7.50 17.28 2.56
C GLU A 405 7.92 18.34 1.54
N LYS A 406 8.79 19.25 1.99
CA LYS A 406 9.26 20.36 1.17
C LYS A 406 9.95 19.84 -0.09
N GLY A 407 9.54 20.38 -1.22
CA GLY A 407 10.11 20.09 -2.52
C GLY A 407 9.74 21.17 -3.52
N ASN A 408 10.15 20.98 -4.77
CA ASN A 408 9.84 21.90 -5.86
C ASN A 408 8.46 21.62 -6.48
N LYS A 409 7.87 20.45 -6.20
CA LYS A 409 6.66 19.96 -6.85
C LYS A 409 5.99 18.84 -6.04
N GLU A 410 4.70 18.64 -6.25
CA GLU A 410 4.02 17.43 -5.79
C GLU A 410 4.13 16.26 -6.77
N VAL A 411 4.13 15.05 -6.22
CA VAL A 411 4.31 13.82 -7.01
C VAL A 411 3.15 13.61 -7.99
N PHE A 412 1.92 13.91 -7.58
CA PHE A 412 0.77 13.79 -8.47
C PHE A 412 0.82 14.79 -9.64
N ILE A 413 1.41 15.97 -9.43
CA ILE A 413 1.61 16.99 -10.49
C ILE A 413 2.64 16.48 -11.51
N GLU A 414 3.73 15.88 -11.03
CA GLU A 414 4.72 15.24 -11.91
C GLU A 414 4.10 14.09 -12.69
N ARG A 415 3.21 13.30 -12.08
CA ARG A 415 2.56 12.18 -12.77
C ARG A 415 1.52 12.62 -13.79
N ILE A 416 0.69 13.62 -13.49
CA ILE A 416 -0.35 14.05 -14.44
C ILE A 416 0.26 14.69 -15.70
N GLU A 417 1.48 15.23 -15.62
CA GLU A 417 2.19 15.72 -16.81
C GLU A 417 2.51 14.59 -17.80
N ASP A 418 2.81 13.37 -17.34
CA ASP A 418 2.96 12.20 -18.23
C ASP A 418 1.65 11.93 -19.01
N VAL A 419 0.50 12.08 -18.35
CA VAL A 419 -0.83 11.87 -18.95
C VAL A 419 -1.14 12.96 -19.97
N ILE A 420 -0.80 14.21 -19.66
CA ILE A 420 -1.01 15.37 -20.54
C ILE A 420 -0.10 15.29 -21.78
N GLU A 421 1.14 14.84 -21.64
CA GLU A 421 2.11 14.71 -22.75
C GLU A 421 1.56 13.82 -23.87
N ILE A 422 0.86 12.75 -23.49
CA ILE A 422 0.22 11.84 -24.45
C ILE A 422 -1.19 12.28 -24.86
N GLN A 423 -1.66 13.46 -24.45
CA GLN A 423 -2.97 14.01 -24.84
C GLN A 423 -4.15 13.05 -24.58
N ALA A 424 -4.14 12.36 -23.44
CA ALA A 424 -5.24 11.46 -23.10
C ALA A 424 -6.53 12.23 -22.78
N ASP A 425 -7.67 11.76 -23.30
CA ASP A 425 -9.01 12.22 -22.90
C ASP A 425 -9.41 11.62 -21.55
N ILE A 426 -8.94 10.40 -21.27
CA ILE A 426 -9.28 9.63 -20.06
C ILE A 426 -8.01 9.04 -19.46
N VAL A 427 -7.78 9.29 -18.18
CA VAL A 427 -6.87 8.49 -17.35
C VAL A 427 -7.69 7.45 -16.61
N ALA A 428 -7.47 6.18 -16.94
CA ALA A 428 -8.05 5.05 -16.26
C ALA A 428 -7.24 4.75 -14.99
N THR A 429 -7.92 4.59 -13.86
CA THR A 429 -7.34 4.16 -12.58
C THR A 429 -7.94 2.85 -12.10
N ALA A 430 -7.30 2.26 -11.10
CA ALA A 430 -7.69 0.99 -10.50
C ALA A 430 -7.32 0.97 -9.01
N CYS A 431 -7.43 2.14 -8.35
CA CYS A 431 -7.00 2.34 -6.97
C CYS A 431 -7.60 3.64 -6.42
N PRO A 432 -8.18 3.63 -5.20
CA PRO A 432 -8.78 4.83 -4.61
C PRO A 432 -7.77 5.96 -4.45
N PHE A 433 -6.59 5.65 -3.95
CA PHE A 433 -5.56 6.65 -3.68
C PHE A 433 -5.02 7.26 -4.98
N CYS A 434 -4.86 6.43 -6.02
CA CYS A 434 -4.45 6.94 -7.34
C CYS A 434 -5.55 7.78 -7.97
N MET A 435 -6.81 7.41 -7.79
CA MET A 435 -7.95 8.19 -8.29
C MET A 435 -7.98 9.59 -7.67
N VAL A 436 -7.80 9.73 -6.35
CA VAL A 436 -7.73 11.06 -5.72
C VAL A 436 -6.58 11.87 -6.31
N MET A 437 -5.37 11.31 -6.31
CA MET A 437 -4.17 12.01 -6.79
C MET A 437 -4.25 12.41 -8.28
N MET A 438 -4.78 11.54 -9.15
CA MET A 438 -4.95 11.89 -10.57
C MET A 438 -6.02 12.98 -10.74
N THR A 439 -7.10 12.93 -9.96
CA THR A 439 -8.14 13.98 -9.97
C THR A 439 -7.57 15.33 -9.55
N ASP A 440 -6.77 15.36 -8.49
CA ASP A 440 -6.13 16.58 -8.01
C ASP A 440 -5.10 17.10 -9.01
N GLY A 441 -4.36 16.22 -9.67
CA GLY A 441 -3.47 16.58 -10.77
C GLY A 441 -4.20 17.24 -11.95
N ILE A 442 -5.35 16.69 -12.35
CA ILE A 442 -6.18 17.27 -13.42
C ILE A 442 -6.64 18.67 -13.04
N LYS A 443 -7.18 18.84 -11.82
CA LYS A 443 -7.62 20.14 -11.29
C LYS A 443 -6.48 21.15 -11.22
N TYR A 444 -5.33 20.73 -10.69
CA TYR A 444 -4.15 21.60 -10.57
C TYR A 444 -3.66 22.10 -11.94
N LYS A 445 -3.79 21.29 -12.99
CA LYS A 445 -3.43 21.65 -14.37
C LYS A 445 -4.57 22.33 -15.15
N ASN A 446 -5.71 22.61 -14.52
CA ASN A 446 -6.91 23.17 -15.14
C ASN A 446 -7.36 22.37 -16.37
N LYS A 447 -7.44 21.04 -16.23
CA LYS A 447 -7.75 20.11 -17.32
C LYS A 447 -9.12 19.43 -17.18
N GLU A 448 -9.93 19.80 -16.20
CA GLU A 448 -11.21 19.16 -15.88
C GLU A 448 -12.20 19.13 -17.07
N GLU A 449 -12.17 20.14 -17.94
CA GLU A 449 -13.06 20.20 -19.11
C GLU A 449 -12.61 19.27 -20.25
N SER A 450 -11.33 18.88 -20.27
CA SER A 450 -10.71 18.16 -21.38
C SER A 450 -10.26 16.74 -21.04
N MET A 451 -10.15 16.41 -19.75
CA MET A 451 -9.64 15.13 -19.28
C MET A 451 -10.48 14.60 -18.13
N GLN A 452 -10.88 13.33 -18.23
CA GLN A 452 -11.61 12.63 -17.19
C GLN A 452 -10.72 11.61 -16.48
N ASN A 453 -11.01 11.38 -15.20
CA ASN A 453 -10.43 10.29 -14.44
C ASN A 453 -11.54 9.28 -14.09
N LEU A 454 -11.43 8.08 -14.65
CA LEU A 454 -12.40 7.00 -14.48
C LEU A 454 -11.72 5.76 -13.90
N ASP A 455 -12.38 5.12 -12.96
CA ASP A 455 -11.97 3.78 -12.56
C ASP A 455 -12.39 2.75 -13.64
N ILE A 456 -11.63 1.67 -13.79
CA ILE A 456 -11.97 0.61 -14.74
C ILE A 456 -13.35 -0.02 -14.47
N ALA A 457 -13.82 -0.05 -13.22
CA ALA A 457 -15.18 -0.51 -12.89
C ALA A 457 -16.23 0.47 -13.45
N GLU A 458 -16.00 1.78 -13.37
CA GLU A 458 -16.90 2.78 -13.98
C GLU A 458 -16.91 2.63 -15.50
N MET A 459 -15.75 2.39 -16.12
CA MET A 459 -15.67 2.15 -17.56
C MET A 459 -16.48 0.93 -17.97
N VAL A 460 -16.34 -0.19 -17.26
CA VAL A 460 -17.12 -1.41 -17.52
C VAL A 460 -18.61 -1.15 -17.33
N SER A 461 -19.02 -0.52 -16.22
CA SER A 461 -20.43 -0.25 -15.93
C SER A 461 -21.07 0.61 -17.02
N GLN A 462 -20.36 1.67 -17.44
CA GLN A 462 -20.76 2.52 -18.55
C GLN A 462 -20.78 1.79 -19.91
N SER A 463 -19.95 0.77 -20.10
CA SER A 463 -19.95 -0.09 -21.29
C SER A 463 -21.17 -1.01 -21.40
N LEU A 464 -21.80 -1.30 -20.24
CA LEU A 464 -23.00 -2.12 -20.12
C LEU A 464 -24.29 -1.28 -20.09
N GLY A 465 -24.18 0.04 -19.96
CA GLY A 465 -25.33 0.95 -19.87
C GLY A 465 -26.03 0.95 -18.50
N LEU A 466 -25.29 0.68 -17.42
CA LEU A 466 -25.78 0.65 -16.03
C LEU A 466 -25.71 2.03 -15.30
#